data_AF-A0A661TRF0-F1
#
_entry.id   AF-A0A661TRF0-F1
#
_cell.length_a   1.000
_cell.length_b   1.000
_cell.length_c   1.000
_cell.angle_alpha   90.00
_cell.angle_beta   90.00
_cell.angle_gamma   90.00
#
_symmetry.space_group_name_H-M   'P 1'
#
loop_
_entity.id
_entity.type
_entity.pdbx_description
1 polymer ?
#
loop_
_entity_poly.entity_id
_entity_poly.type
_entity_poly.pdbx_seq_one_letter_code
_entity_poly.pdbx_strand_id
1 'polypeptide(L)'
;MEFDVCPFTIIVDTREQEPFTFGEIKTTPGRGSRTIVVPIKVAHLPTGDYAVSGLTDQFTVERKSLSDLFGTVGGGRDRFVRELGRMDVMPLGGFVVVERSWESIRADPPEKSEISPASIEGSIRAWRYQFRRVGWVFCLNRRRAAVETFELLRHGYNAKGRSEDEKEKGIRV
;
A
#
# COMPACT_ATOMS: atom_id res chain seq x y z
N MET A 1 11.42 -17.17 22.92
CA MET A 1 10.15 -16.56 22.47
C MET A 1 9.69 -17.36 21.27
N GLU A 2 8.44 -17.80 21.27
CA GLU A 2 7.82 -18.50 20.15
C GLU A 2 7.31 -17.43 19.17
N PHE A 3 7.76 -17.50 17.91
CA PHE A 3 7.37 -16.58 16.85
C PHE A 3 6.59 -17.37 15.80
N ASP A 4 5.54 -16.75 15.25
CA ASP A 4 4.89 -17.27 14.06
C ASP A 4 5.58 -16.70 12.82
N VAL A 5 5.59 -17.44 11.72
CA VAL A 5 6.16 -16.99 10.45
C VAL A 5 5.03 -16.57 9.52
N CYS A 6 5.18 -15.41 8.87
CA CYS A 6 4.22 -14.95 7.88
C CYS A 6 4.17 -15.95 6.71
N PRO A 7 2.99 -16.37 6.25
CA PRO A 7 2.87 -17.40 5.21
C PRO A 7 3.28 -16.89 3.81
N PHE A 8 3.60 -15.61 3.67
CA PHE A 8 4.04 -15.02 2.42
C PHE A 8 5.26 -14.12 2.61
N THR A 9 6.00 -13.91 1.53
CA THR A 9 7.14 -12.98 1.49
C THR A 9 6.69 -11.65 0.92
N ILE A 10 7.05 -10.55 1.58
CA ILE A 10 6.87 -9.19 1.04
C ILE A 10 8.04 -8.88 0.10
N ILE A 11 7.71 -8.46 -1.11
CA ILE A 11 8.65 -7.84 -2.02
C ILE A 11 8.65 -6.34 -1.78
N VAL A 12 9.83 -5.76 -1.59
CA VAL A 12 10.05 -4.32 -1.51
C VAL A 12 10.74 -3.87 -2.79
N ASP A 13 10.20 -2.84 -3.44
CA ASP A 13 10.77 -2.30 -4.67
C ASP A 13 12.20 -1.78 -4.44
N THR A 14 13.10 -2.03 -5.39
CA THR A 14 14.50 -1.58 -5.33
C THR A 14 14.68 -0.05 -5.27
N ARG A 15 13.67 0.73 -5.64
CA ARG A 15 13.70 2.20 -5.64
C ARG A 15 13.22 2.79 -4.31
N GLU A 16 12.54 2.02 -3.46
CA GLU A 16 12.08 2.48 -2.14
C GLU A 16 13.28 2.75 -1.23
N GLN A 17 13.51 4.03 -0.92
CA GLN A 17 14.67 4.47 -0.14
C GLN A 17 14.45 4.34 1.37
N GLU A 18 13.19 4.42 1.82
CA GLU A 18 12.84 4.35 3.23
C GLU A 18 11.77 3.27 3.44
N PRO A 19 12.13 1.99 3.28
CA PRO A 19 11.18 0.90 3.40
C PRO A 19 10.61 0.82 4.82
N PHE A 20 9.35 0.40 4.92
CA PHE A 20 8.73 0.09 6.21
C PHE A 20 9.46 -1.06 6.91
N THR A 21 9.43 -1.02 8.24
CA THR A 21 9.79 -2.17 9.07
C THR A 21 8.51 -2.91 9.49
N PHE A 22 8.52 -4.23 9.37
CA PHE A 22 7.38 -5.08 9.71
C PHE A 22 7.59 -5.88 11.02
N GLY A 23 8.50 -5.41 11.89
CA GLY A 23 8.89 -6.13 13.11
C GLY A 23 7.83 -6.10 14.23
N GLU A 24 6.82 -5.26 14.12
CA GLU A 24 5.78 -5.11 15.14
C GLU A 24 4.45 -5.78 14.78
N ILE A 25 4.43 -6.53 13.67
CA ILE A 25 3.22 -7.22 13.21
C ILE A 25 2.85 -8.34 14.18
N LYS A 26 1.55 -8.45 14.43
CA LYS A 26 0.94 -9.30 15.45
C LYS A 26 -0.06 -10.25 14.80
N THR A 27 -0.11 -11.52 15.24
CA THR A 27 -1.02 -12.54 14.66
C THR A 27 -2.49 -12.18 14.78
N THR A 28 -2.90 -11.70 15.96
CA THR A 28 -4.26 -11.25 16.24
C THR A 28 -4.22 -10.07 17.22
N PRO A 29 -5.15 -9.11 17.15
CA PRO A 29 -5.37 -8.16 18.23
C PRO A 29 -5.94 -8.87 19.46
N GLY A 30 -5.25 -8.86 20.61
CA GLY A 30 -5.78 -9.42 21.86
C GLY A 30 -4.76 -10.12 22.76
N ARG A 31 -5.23 -10.72 23.86
CA ARG A 31 -4.40 -11.55 24.76
C ARG A 31 -3.98 -12.82 24.00
N GLY A 32 -2.67 -13.08 23.96
CA GLY A 32 -2.08 -14.21 23.23
C GLY A 32 -1.46 -13.85 21.88
N SER A 33 -1.43 -12.56 21.52
CA SER A 33 -0.82 -12.08 20.29
C SER A 33 0.69 -12.36 20.23
N ARG A 34 1.12 -13.12 19.21
CA ARG A 34 2.54 -13.38 18.94
C ARG A 34 3.06 -12.43 17.87
N THR A 35 4.32 -12.04 18.00
CA THR A 35 5.02 -11.30 16.93
C THR A 35 5.22 -12.25 15.75
N ILE A 36 4.88 -11.78 14.55
CA ILE A 36 5.12 -12.53 13.32
C ILE A 36 6.47 -12.11 12.74
N VAL A 37 7.29 -13.09 12.33
CA VAL A 37 8.45 -12.85 11.48
C VAL A 37 7.95 -12.74 10.04
N VAL A 38 8.13 -11.56 9.44
CA VAL A 38 7.72 -11.28 8.06
C VAL A 38 8.95 -11.42 7.15
N PRO A 39 9.00 -12.42 6.24
CA PRO A 39 10.06 -12.54 5.25
C PRO A 39 9.99 -11.36 4.28
N ILE A 40 11.14 -10.75 4.01
CA ILE A 40 11.27 -9.60 3.10
C ILE A 40 12.32 -9.94 2.04
N LYS A 41 12.03 -9.60 0.79
CA LYS A 41 12.98 -9.64 -0.32
C LYS A 41 12.93 -8.32 -1.09
N VAL A 42 14.10 -7.77 -1.40
CA VAL A 42 14.21 -6.60 -2.28
C VAL A 42 14.28 -7.07 -3.73
N ALA A 43 13.40 -6.55 -4.58
CA ALA A 43 13.40 -6.82 -6.02
C ALA A 43 12.66 -5.71 -6.78
N HIS A 44 12.93 -5.57 -8.08
CA HIS A 44 12.21 -4.60 -8.90
C HIS A 44 10.73 -4.97 -9.08
N LEU A 45 9.83 -4.03 -8.79
CA LEU A 45 8.40 -4.13 -9.08
C LEU A 45 8.06 -3.29 -10.32
N PRO A 46 7.17 -3.77 -11.22
CA PRO A 46 6.71 -2.95 -12.33
C PRO A 46 6.14 -1.62 -11.85
N THR A 47 5.30 -1.62 -10.81
CA THR A 47 4.70 -0.44 -10.18
C THR A 47 4.43 -0.73 -8.71
N GLY A 48 4.35 0.32 -7.88
CA GLY A 48 4.20 0.21 -6.43
C GLY A 48 5.51 -0.06 -5.69
N ASP A 49 5.47 0.07 -4.37
CA ASP A 49 6.63 -0.08 -3.48
C ASP A 49 6.65 -1.43 -2.77
N TYR A 50 5.47 -2.04 -2.57
CA TYR A 50 5.32 -3.32 -1.89
C TYR A 50 4.38 -4.25 -2.65
N ALA A 51 4.72 -5.54 -2.69
CA ALA A 51 3.86 -6.58 -3.23
C ALA A 51 4.07 -7.89 -2.47
N VAL A 52 3.19 -8.86 -2.71
CA VAL A 52 3.39 -10.25 -2.25
C VAL A 52 4.16 -11.02 -3.32
N SER A 53 5.16 -11.80 -2.91
CA SER A 53 5.88 -12.69 -3.82
C SER A 53 4.91 -13.63 -4.55
N GLY A 54 5.00 -13.68 -5.89
CA GLY A 54 4.06 -14.43 -6.74
C GLY A 54 2.78 -13.67 -7.13
N LEU A 55 2.58 -12.45 -6.62
CA LEU A 55 1.41 -11.59 -6.91
C LEU A 55 1.81 -10.18 -7.39
N THR A 56 3.04 -9.99 -7.84
CA THR A 56 3.59 -8.67 -8.21
C THR A 56 2.91 -8.00 -9.41
N ASP A 57 2.17 -8.78 -10.22
CA ASP A 57 1.35 -8.35 -11.34
C ASP A 57 -0.17 -8.32 -11.01
N GLN A 58 -0.54 -8.83 -9.83
CA GLN A 58 -1.93 -8.95 -9.38
C GLN A 58 -2.34 -7.83 -8.43
N PHE A 59 -1.43 -7.42 -7.54
CA PHE A 59 -1.68 -6.52 -6.43
C PHE A 59 -0.42 -5.79 -5.98
N THR A 60 -0.55 -4.51 -5.63
CA THR A 60 0.55 -3.75 -5.04
C THR A 60 0.09 -2.64 -4.10
N VAL A 61 0.99 -2.21 -3.23
CA VAL A 61 0.83 -1.05 -2.34
C VAL A 61 1.92 -0.03 -2.66
N GLU A 62 1.50 1.20 -2.92
CA GLU A 62 2.34 2.39 -3.07
C GLU A 62 2.36 3.13 -1.74
N ARG A 63 3.56 3.42 -1.22
CA ARG A 63 3.75 4.25 -0.03
C ARG A 63 3.84 5.71 -0.45
N LYS A 64 3.25 6.60 0.35
CA LYS A 64 3.38 8.04 0.14
C LYS A 64 3.63 8.76 1.46
N SER A 65 4.81 9.36 1.61
CA SER A 65 5.04 10.31 2.70
C SER A 65 4.24 11.60 2.46
N LEU A 66 4.18 12.47 3.48
CA LEU A 66 3.51 13.76 3.33
C LEU A 66 4.21 14.64 2.28
N SER A 67 5.54 14.75 2.34
CA SER A 67 6.32 15.52 1.37
C SER A 67 6.16 14.98 -0.05
N ASP A 68 6.18 13.65 -0.22
CA ASP A 68 6.02 13.04 -1.54
C ASP A 68 4.62 13.29 -2.11
N LEU A 69 3.59 13.30 -1.26
CA LEU A 69 2.23 13.59 -1.70
C LEU A 69 2.11 15.00 -2.28
N PHE A 70 2.67 16.00 -1.57
CA PHE A 70 2.68 17.38 -2.05
C PHE A 70 3.55 17.55 -3.30
N GLY A 71 4.73 16.94 -3.33
CA GLY A 71 5.61 16.92 -4.51
C GLY A 71 4.96 16.24 -5.73
N THR A 72 4.17 15.19 -5.50
CA THR A 72 3.42 14.49 -6.53
C THR A 72 2.38 15.39 -7.18
N VAL A 73 1.63 16.17 -6.41
CA VAL A 73 0.63 17.08 -6.97
C VAL A 73 1.28 18.30 -7.64
N GLY A 74 2.40 18.79 -7.09
CA GLY A 74 3.06 19.99 -7.61
C GLY A 74 3.91 19.79 -8.87
N GLY A 75 4.60 18.66 -9.01
CA GLY A 75 5.49 18.41 -10.16
C GLY A 75 5.58 16.95 -10.60
N GLY A 76 5.31 16.00 -9.71
CA GLY A 76 5.34 14.55 -10.02
C GLY A 76 4.07 14.00 -10.68
N ARG A 77 3.13 14.87 -11.06
CA ARG A 77 1.73 14.49 -11.32
C ARG A 77 1.59 13.45 -12.43
N ASP A 78 2.17 13.74 -13.59
CA ASP A 78 2.02 12.89 -14.77
C ASP A 78 2.63 11.51 -14.58
N ARG A 79 3.76 11.46 -13.86
CA ARG A 79 4.39 10.19 -13.49
C ARG A 79 3.47 9.37 -12.59
N PHE A 80 2.92 9.99 -11.55
CA PHE A 80 2.06 9.30 -10.60
C PHE A 80 0.74 8.85 -11.23
N VAL A 81 0.16 9.64 -12.13
CA VAL A 81 -1.02 9.23 -12.92
C VAL A 81 -0.75 7.97 -13.74
N ARG A 82 0.46 7.80 -14.30
CA ARG A 82 0.86 6.55 -14.98
C ARG A 82 1.07 5.38 -14.02
N GLU A 83 1.51 5.63 -12.79
CA GLU A 83 1.59 4.62 -11.72
C GLU A 83 0.17 4.14 -11.35
N LEU A 84 -0.76 5.07 -11.08
CA LEU A 84 -2.16 4.76 -10.80
C LEU A 84 -2.82 3.97 -11.93
N GLY A 85 -2.61 4.35 -13.19
CA GLY A 85 -3.16 3.62 -14.34
C GLY A 85 -2.66 2.18 -14.45
N ARG A 86 -1.39 1.92 -14.08
CA ARG A 86 -0.84 0.56 -14.06
C ARG A 86 -1.41 -0.27 -12.90
N MET A 87 -1.64 0.35 -11.74
CA MET A 87 -2.29 -0.30 -10.61
C MET A 87 -3.77 -0.60 -10.89
N ASP A 88 -4.47 0.32 -11.57
CA ASP A 88 -5.91 0.19 -11.84
C ASP A 88 -6.24 -1.00 -12.74
N VAL A 89 -5.35 -1.36 -13.66
CA VAL A 89 -5.55 -2.52 -14.55
C VAL A 89 -5.15 -3.86 -13.91
N MET A 90 -4.57 -3.86 -12.70
CA MET A 90 -4.22 -5.10 -12.02
C MET A 90 -5.49 -5.89 -11.64
N PRO A 91 -5.46 -7.23 -11.70
CA PRO A 91 -6.58 -8.08 -11.33
C PRO A 91 -7.18 -7.81 -9.94
N LEU A 92 -6.34 -7.59 -8.92
CA LEU A 92 -6.78 -7.26 -7.55
C LEU A 92 -6.64 -5.75 -7.24
N GLY A 93 -6.26 -4.93 -8.23
CA GLY A 93 -6.05 -3.49 -8.06
C GLY A 93 -4.80 -3.15 -7.24
N GLY A 94 -4.84 -2.04 -6.52
CA GLY A 94 -3.76 -1.62 -5.64
C GLY A 94 -4.19 -0.57 -4.63
N PHE A 95 -3.27 -0.17 -3.75
CA PHE A 95 -3.54 0.86 -2.75
C PHE A 95 -2.43 1.89 -2.68
N VAL A 96 -2.80 3.16 -2.50
CA VAL A 96 -1.88 4.22 -2.07
C VAL A 96 -2.07 4.40 -0.56
N VAL A 97 -1.02 4.14 0.22
CA VAL A 97 -0.98 4.30 1.67
C VAL A 97 -0.21 5.57 2.01
N VAL A 98 -0.94 6.57 2.47
CA VAL A 98 -0.39 7.86 2.89
C VAL A 98 -0.06 7.82 4.37
N GLU A 99 1.16 8.18 4.75
CA GLU A 99 1.64 8.15 6.13
C GLU A 99 1.08 9.25 7.04
N ARG A 100 0.02 9.94 6.60
CA ARG A 100 -0.65 11.03 7.33
C ARG A 100 -2.15 10.96 7.14
N SER A 101 -2.87 11.44 8.16
CA SER A 101 -4.31 11.58 8.11
C SER A 101 -4.72 12.80 7.29
N TRP A 102 -5.99 12.88 6.92
CA TRP A 102 -6.52 14.06 6.24
C TRP A 102 -6.40 15.33 7.07
N GLU A 103 -6.58 15.22 8.38
CA GLU A 103 -6.44 16.33 9.32
C GLU A 103 -5.00 16.85 9.31
N SER A 104 -4.00 15.96 9.37
CA SER A 104 -2.59 16.35 9.26
C SER A 104 -2.26 16.98 7.91
N ILE A 105 -2.78 16.46 6.80
CA ILE A 105 -2.57 17.03 5.46
C ILE A 105 -3.06 18.49 5.38
N ARG A 106 -4.17 18.82 6.07
CA ARG A 106 -4.73 20.17 6.10
C ARG A 106 -3.99 21.09 7.07
N ALA A 107 -3.68 20.58 8.25
CA ALA A 107 -3.18 21.38 9.36
C ALA A 107 -1.67 21.65 9.28
N ASP A 108 -0.91 20.76 8.66
CA ASP A 108 0.56 20.76 8.70
C ASP A 108 1.16 20.46 7.32
N PRO A 109 0.95 21.32 6.31
CA PRO A 109 1.59 21.15 5.00
C PRO A 109 3.11 21.31 5.14
N PRO A 110 3.92 20.65 4.27
CA PRO A 110 5.36 20.85 4.28
C PRO A 110 5.73 22.34 4.10
N GLU A 111 6.64 22.86 4.95
CA GLU A 111 6.94 24.30 5.07
C GLU A 111 7.24 25.02 3.75
N LYS A 112 7.82 24.32 2.77
CA LYS A 112 8.23 24.88 1.47
C LYS A 112 7.26 24.56 0.34
N SER A 113 6.06 24.04 0.63
CA SER A 113 5.11 23.67 -0.41
C SER A 113 4.30 24.88 -0.86
N GLU A 114 4.30 25.13 -2.17
CA GLU A 114 3.36 26.09 -2.78
C GLU A 114 2.00 25.47 -3.13
N ILE A 115 1.84 24.16 -2.89
CA ILE A 115 0.60 23.44 -3.17
C ILE A 115 -0.31 23.52 -1.96
N SER A 116 -1.51 24.06 -2.17
CA SER A 116 -2.52 24.12 -1.10
C SER A 116 -3.06 22.73 -0.77
N PRO A 117 -3.38 22.43 0.52
CA PRO A 117 -4.04 21.18 0.90
C PRO A 117 -5.34 20.91 0.12
N ALA A 118 -6.09 21.97 -0.23
CA ALA A 118 -7.28 21.85 -1.07
C ALA A 118 -6.98 21.27 -2.48
N SER A 119 -5.82 21.60 -3.06
CA SER A 119 -5.37 21.05 -4.34
C SER A 119 -4.99 19.56 -4.24
N ILE A 120 -4.43 19.16 -3.09
CA ILE A 120 -4.17 17.76 -2.77
C ILE A 120 -5.49 16.97 -2.71
N GLU A 121 -6.45 17.48 -1.94
CA GLU A 121 -7.79 16.88 -1.81
C GLU A 121 -8.52 16.77 -3.15
N GLY A 122 -8.51 17.84 -3.94
CA GLY A 122 -9.12 17.87 -5.27
C GLY A 122 -8.50 16.83 -6.21
N SER A 123 -7.17 16.72 -6.20
CA SER A 123 -6.45 15.73 -7.01
C SER A 123 -6.79 14.31 -6.62
N ILE A 124 -6.73 13.99 -5.32
CA ILE A 124 -7.07 12.66 -4.81
C ILE A 124 -8.52 12.31 -5.11
N ARG A 125 -9.46 13.26 -4.97
CA ARG A 125 -10.87 13.04 -5.31
C ARG A 125 -11.04 12.70 -6.79
N ALA A 126 -10.37 13.43 -7.68
CA ALA A 126 -10.39 13.15 -9.11
C ALA A 126 -9.80 11.78 -9.44
N TRP A 127 -8.64 11.44 -8.84
CA TRP A 127 -7.99 10.15 -9.06
C TRP A 127 -8.79 8.98 -8.54
N ARG A 128 -9.47 9.09 -7.40
CA ARG A 128 -10.37 8.05 -6.89
C ARG A 128 -11.55 7.78 -7.82
N TYR A 129 -12.02 8.80 -8.53
CA TYR A 129 -13.08 8.63 -9.53
C TYR A 129 -12.53 7.98 -10.82
N GLN A 130 -11.35 8.40 -11.25
CA GLN A 130 -10.72 7.92 -12.49
C GLN A 130 -10.16 6.49 -12.39
N PHE A 131 -9.54 6.13 -11.26
CA PHE A 131 -8.85 4.86 -11.02
C PHE A 131 -9.59 4.06 -9.94
N ARG A 132 -10.67 3.39 -10.34
CA ARG A 132 -11.65 2.79 -9.42
C ARG A 132 -11.14 1.57 -8.67
N ARG A 133 -10.10 0.91 -9.16
CA ARG A 133 -9.45 -0.25 -8.52
C ARG A 133 -8.27 0.16 -7.64
N VAL A 134 -7.97 1.46 -7.53
CA VAL A 134 -6.93 1.98 -6.63
C VAL A 134 -7.55 2.56 -5.36
N GLY A 135 -7.37 1.85 -4.25
CA GLY A 135 -7.77 2.33 -2.93
C GLY A 135 -6.80 3.39 -2.38
N TRP A 136 -7.31 4.25 -1.50
CA TRP A 136 -6.51 5.26 -0.80
C TRP A 136 -6.71 5.12 0.70
N VAL A 137 -5.61 4.93 1.42
CA VAL A 137 -5.59 4.77 2.88
C VAL A 137 -4.75 5.88 3.49
N PHE A 138 -5.30 6.54 4.51
CA PHE A 138 -4.66 7.65 5.21
C PHE A 138 -4.42 7.23 6.64
N CYS A 139 -3.16 7.21 7.06
CA CYS A 139 -2.76 6.67 8.35
C CYS A 139 -2.32 7.79 9.30
N LEU A 140 -2.50 7.58 10.60
CA LEU A 140 -2.07 8.57 11.60
C LEU A 140 -0.57 8.90 11.50
N ASN A 141 0.25 7.90 11.20
CA ASN A 141 1.70 8.02 11.11
C ASN A 141 2.30 6.84 10.34
N ARG A 142 3.62 6.92 10.10
CA ARG A 142 4.43 5.90 9.42
C ARG A 142 4.29 4.50 10.02
N ARG A 143 4.29 4.38 11.35
CA ARG A 143 4.13 3.09 12.03
C ARG A 143 2.78 2.45 11.69
N ARG A 144 1.72 3.25 11.68
CA ARG A 144 0.38 2.75 11.33
C ARG A 144 0.26 2.43 9.84
N ALA A 145 0.89 3.22 8.97
CA ALA A 145 0.98 2.93 7.54
C ALA A 145 1.69 1.59 7.25
N ALA A 146 2.75 1.25 7.99
CA ALA A 146 3.41 -0.05 7.88
C ALA A 146 2.45 -1.21 8.22
N VAL A 147 1.66 -1.06 9.29
CA VAL A 147 0.66 -2.08 9.67
C VAL A 147 -0.43 -2.19 8.61
N GLU A 148 -1.01 -1.07 8.15
CA GLU A 148 -2.03 -1.11 7.09
C GLU A 148 -1.49 -1.71 5.80
N THR A 149 -0.25 -1.40 5.41
CA THR A 149 0.41 -2.00 4.25
C THR A 149 0.51 -3.51 4.40
N PHE A 150 0.94 -4.02 5.56
CA PHE A 150 0.97 -5.45 5.82
C PHE A 150 -0.41 -6.09 5.72
N GLU A 151 -1.43 -5.47 6.32
CA GLU A 151 -2.80 -6.01 6.33
C GLU A 151 -3.38 -6.07 4.91
N LEU A 152 -3.17 -5.03 4.10
CA LEU A 152 -3.58 -5.01 2.69
C LEU A 152 -2.90 -6.12 1.88
N LEU A 153 -1.59 -6.32 2.06
CA LEU A 153 -0.85 -7.42 1.42
C LEU A 153 -1.37 -8.79 1.87
N ARG A 154 -1.67 -8.96 3.16
CA ARG A 154 -2.27 -10.18 3.71
C ARG A 154 -3.64 -10.45 3.10
N HIS A 155 -4.47 -9.43 2.91
CA HIS A 155 -5.76 -9.56 2.23
C HIS A 155 -5.59 -9.95 0.76
N GLY A 156 -4.65 -9.33 0.03
CA GLY A 156 -4.33 -9.70 -1.36
C GLY A 156 -3.88 -11.17 -1.49
N TYR A 157 -3.01 -11.63 -0.58
CA TYR A 157 -2.59 -13.03 -0.52
C TYR A 157 -3.77 -13.99 -0.30
N ASN A 158 -4.63 -13.70 0.68
CA ASN A 158 -5.78 -14.54 1.00
C ASN A 158 -6.84 -14.55 -0.11
N ALA A 159 -7.01 -13.44 -0.84
CA ALA A 159 -7.95 -13.38 -1.96
C ALA A 159 -7.54 -14.31 -3.11
N LYS A 160 -6.23 -14.42 -3.39
CA LYS A 160 -5.71 -15.37 -4.39
C LYS A 160 -6.01 -16.82 -4.01
N GLY A 161 -5.69 -17.22 -2.78
CA GLY A 161 -5.92 -18.59 -2.31
C GLY A 161 -7.38 -19.02 -2.43
N ARG A 162 -8.33 -18.14 -2.09
CA ARG A 162 -9.77 -18.41 -2.27
C ARG A 162 -10.15 -18.61 -3.74
N SER A 163 -9.62 -17.77 -4.64
CA SER A 163 -9.91 -17.88 -6.07
C SER A 163 -9.36 -19.18 -6.70
N GLU A 164 -8.28 -19.72 -6.16
CA GLU A 164 -7.70 -20.99 -6.58
C GLU A 164 -8.54 -22.16 -6.05
N ASP A 165 -8.91 -22.15 -4.77
CA ASP A 165 -9.81 -23.13 -4.16
C ASP A 165 -11.19 -23.20 -4.84
N GLU A 166 -11.77 -22.05 -5.21
CA GLU A 166 -13.08 -21.97 -5.88
C GLU A 166 -13.02 -22.53 -7.32
N LYS A 167 -11.91 -22.28 -8.04
CA LYS A 167 -11.66 -22.88 -9.35
C LYS A 167 -11.51 -24.40 -9.26
N GLU A 168 -10.78 -24.90 -8.28
CA GLU A 168 -10.63 -26.35 -8.05
C GLU A 168 -11.96 -27.03 -7.69
N LYS A 169 -12.84 -26.32 -6.97
CA LYS A 169 -14.19 -26.79 -6.62
C LYS A 169 -15.21 -26.64 -7.75
N GLY A 170 -14.81 -26.14 -8.92
CA GLY A 170 -15.70 -25.96 -10.08
C GLY A 170 -16.78 -24.89 -9.87
N ILE A 171 -16.61 -23.99 -8.89
CA ILE A 171 -17.52 -22.88 -8.63
C ILE A 171 -17.13 -21.74 -9.58
N ARG A 172 -18.08 -21.27 -10.40
CA ARG A 172 -17.86 -20.09 -11.25
C ARG A 172 -17.74 -18.84 -10.38
N VAL A 173 -16.54 -18.29 -10.30
CA VAL A 173 -16.24 -16.90 -9.88
C VAL A 173 -16.58 -15.90 -10.96
#